data_AF-A0A9E1KWR9-F1
#
_entry.id   AF-A0A9E1KWR9-F1
#
_cell.length_a   1.000
_cell.length_b   1.000
_cell.length_c   1.000
_cell.angle_alpha   90.00
_cell.angle_beta   90.00
_cell.angle_gamma   90.00
#
_symmetry.space_group_name_H-M   'P 1'
#
loop_
_entity.id
_entity.type
_entity.pdbx_description
1 polymer ?
#
loop_
_entity_poly.entity_id
_entity_poly.type
_entity_poly.pdbx_seq_one_letter_code
_entity_poly.pdbx_strand_id
1 'polypeptide(L)'
;MKTDEAKYFQNPAEAVKVISDLLLKKSWEELASYYDLSGSIIGPDELISGQFFIANQPPEVSHPGGFWRYKHPFAPGFSYDNHQNEDKNTVIVNLSIEIDEGFGMVQRGFDSFKMTQSPKGFQILP
;
A
#
# COMPACT_ATOMS: atom_id res chain seq x y z
N MET A 1 17.76 19.23 4.21
CA MET A 1 16.54 18.46 3.90
C MET A 1 15.54 18.74 4.99
N LYS A 2 14.33 19.18 4.65
CA LYS A 2 13.24 19.27 5.62
C LYS A 2 12.90 17.84 6.00
N THR A 3 13.07 17.49 7.27
CA THR A 3 12.47 16.29 7.84
C THR A 3 10.96 16.46 7.73
N ASP A 4 10.36 15.88 6.68
CA ASP A 4 8.92 15.77 6.62
C ASP A 4 8.47 14.91 7.81
N GLU A 5 7.61 15.51 8.63
CA GLU A 5 7.10 14.94 9.86
C GLU A 5 6.33 13.66 9.54
N ALA A 6 6.55 12.59 10.31
CA ALA A 6 5.84 11.33 10.14
C ALA A 6 4.31 11.56 10.17
N LYS A 7 3.61 11.01 9.18
CA LYS A 7 2.16 11.09 9.05
C LYS A 7 1.50 9.79 9.50
N TYR A 8 0.25 9.89 9.91
CA TYR A 8 -0.52 8.77 10.46
C TYR A 8 -1.90 8.74 9.84
N PHE A 9 -2.41 7.54 9.58
CA PHE A 9 -3.81 7.32 9.23
C PHE A 9 -4.66 7.20 10.48
N GLN A 10 -5.92 7.62 10.43
CA GLN A 10 -6.84 7.47 11.57
C GLN A 10 -7.31 6.03 11.71
N ASN A 11 -7.45 5.30 10.61
CA ASN A 11 -7.87 3.89 10.59
C ASN A 11 -7.42 3.16 9.30
N PRO A 12 -7.43 1.82 9.28
CA PRO A 12 -7.06 1.04 8.11
C PRO A 12 -7.85 1.34 6.82
N ALA A 13 -9.16 1.60 6.93
CA ALA A 13 -9.99 1.86 5.75
C ALA A 13 -9.63 3.19 5.07
N GLU A 14 -9.35 4.24 5.86
CA GLU A 14 -8.82 5.50 5.37
C GLU A 14 -7.45 5.31 4.70
N ALA A 15 -6.58 4.50 5.31
CA ALA A 15 -5.26 4.23 4.77
C ALA A 15 -5.32 3.69 3.34
N VAL A 16 -6.21 2.72 3.07
CA VAL A 16 -6.37 2.16 1.72
C VAL A 16 -6.72 3.24 0.68
N LYS A 17 -7.64 4.13 1.03
CA LYS A 17 -8.05 5.23 0.14
C LYS A 17 -6.89 6.19 -0.13
N VAL A 18 -6.22 6.66 0.92
CA VAL A 18 -5.12 7.64 0.79
C VAL A 18 -3.93 7.04 0.05
N ILE A 19 -3.54 5.81 0.39
CA ILE A 19 -2.44 5.09 -0.28
C ILE A 19 -2.73 4.94 -1.77
N SER A 20 -3.95 4.51 -2.14
CA SER A 20 -4.36 4.37 -3.54
C SER A 20 -4.19 5.68 -4.32
N ASP A 21 -4.66 6.79 -3.75
CA ASP A 21 -4.53 8.11 -4.37
C ASP A 21 -3.06 8.54 -4.53
N LEU A 22 -2.22 8.31 -3.52
CA LEU A 22 -0.80 8.67 -3.55
C LEU A 22 -0.02 7.82 -4.55
N LEU A 23 -0.32 6.52 -4.65
CA LEU A 23 0.27 5.61 -5.63
C LEU A 23 -0.06 6.05 -7.07
N LEU A 24 -1.33 6.38 -7.34
CA LEU A 24 -1.78 6.86 -8.66
C LEU A 24 -1.11 8.19 -9.04
N LYS A 25 -0.97 9.11 -8.08
CA LYS A 25 -0.33 10.41 -8.27
C LYS A 25 1.20 10.34 -8.28
N LYS A 26 1.79 9.19 -7.91
CA LYS A 26 3.23 9.01 -7.73
C LYS A 26 3.83 9.95 -6.70
N SER A 27 3.06 10.27 -5.65
CA SER A 27 3.49 11.16 -4.57
C SER A 27 4.36 10.40 -3.56
N TRP A 28 5.55 9.99 -3.99
CA TRP A 28 6.41 9.08 -3.21
C TRP A 28 6.90 9.65 -1.89
N GLU A 29 7.31 10.91 -1.87
CA GLU A 29 7.72 11.59 -0.63
C GLU A 29 6.59 11.60 0.39
N GLU A 30 5.38 11.92 -0.06
CA GLU A 30 4.21 11.92 0.82
C GLU A 30 3.84 10.51 1.27
N LEU A 31 3.85 9.52 0.38
CA LEU A 31 3.59 8.12 0.74
C LEU A 31 4.64 7.61 1.73
N ALA A 32 5.91 7.95 1.53
CA ALA A 32 7.01 7.56 2.41
C ALA A 32 6.82 8.09 3.84
N SER A 33 6.24 9.29 4.00
CA SER A 33 5.98 9.86 5.33
C SER A 33 4.98 9.06 6.18
N TYR A 34 4.21 8.14 5.58
CA TYR A 34 3.29 7.24 6.27
C TYR A 34 3.91 5.89 6.66
N TYR A 35 5.17 5.61 6.30
CA TYR A 35 5.85 4.37 6.67
C TYR A 35 6.51 4.49 8.03
N ASP A 36 6.37 3.45 8.84
CA ASP A 36 7.27 3.21 9.96
C ASP A 36 8.45 2.36 9.48
N LEU A 37 9.62 2.98 9.39
CA LEU A 37 10.86 2.32 9.01
C LEU A 37 11.65 1.80 10.22
N SER A 38 11.11 1.92 11.44
CA SER A 38 11.78 1.44 12.63
C SER A 38 12.01 -0.08 12.53
N GLY A 39 13.28 -0.49 12.59
CA GLY A 39 13.66 -1.90 12.44
C GLY A 39 13.65 -2.44 11.01
N SER A 40 13.38 -1.62 10.00
CA SER A 40 13.50 -2.02 8.59
C SER A 40 14.91 -1.82 8.05
N ILE A 41 15.30 -2.66 7.09
CA ILE A 41 16.51 -2.45 6.27
C ILE A 41 16.28 -1.45 5.14
N ILE A 42 15.01 -1.13 4.84
CA ILE A 42 14.61 -0.20 3.78
C ILE A 42 14.88 1.23 4.25
N GLY A 43 15.66 1.95 3.47
CA GLY A 43 15.95 3.35 3.72
C GLY A 43 14.86 4.28 3.16
N PRO A 44 14.73 5.51 3.71
CA PRO A 44 13.78 6.50 3.19
C PRO A 44 14.05 6.85 1.72
N ASP A 45 15.30 6.81 1.26
CA ASP A 45 15.67 7.10 -0.13
C ASP A 45 15.04 6.11 -1.11
N GLU A 46 14.88 4.84 -0.72
CA GLU A 46 14.25 3.82 -1.57
C GLU A 46 12.75 4.10 -1.74
N LEU A 47 12.07 4.52 -0.67
CA LEU A 47 10.67 4.94 -0.72
C LEU A 47 10.52 6.20 -1.59
N ILE A 48 11.32 7.23 -1.33
CA ILE A 48 11.24 8.54 -2.02
C ILE A 48 11.51 8.38 -3.52
N SER A 49 12.44 7.50 -3.90
CA SER A 49 12.71 7.21 -5.31
C SER A 49 11.55 6.52 -6.04
N GLY A 50 10.58 5.96 -5.31
CA GLY A 50 9.48 5.15 -5.85
C GLY A 50 9.88 3.73 -6.25
N GLN A 51 11.16 3.37 -6.16
CA GLN A 51 11.65 2.04 -6.53
C GLN A 51 11.06 0.95 -5.64
N PHE A 52 10.75 1.27 -4.39
CA PHE A 52 10.08 0.34 -3.48
C PHE A 52 8.66 0.00 -3.96
N PHE A 53 7.92 0.97 -4.49
CA PHE A 53 6.50 0.82 -4.84
C PHE A 53 6.26 0.27 -6.24
N ILE A 54 7.19 0.47 -7.20
CA ILE A 54 6.97 0.18 -8.63
C ILE A 54 7.92 -0.88 -9.17
N ALA A 55 7.37 -1.88 -9.86
CA ALA A 55 8.13 -2.87 -10.61
C ALA A 55 8.62 -2.27 -11.94
N ASN A 56 9.93 -2.31 -12.17
CA ASN A 56 10.55 -1.76 -13.38
C ASN A 56 10.46 -2.69 -14.59
N GLN A 57 10.10 -3.97 -14.38
CA GLN A 57 10.01 -4.97 -15.43
C GLN A 57 8.71 -5.77 -15.30
N PRO A 58 8.02 -6.06 -16.41
CA PRO A 58 6.86 -6.93 -16.41
C PRO A 58 7.26 -8.38 -16.10
N PRO A 59 6.40 -9.14 -15.41
CA PRO A 59 6.54 -10.59 -15.35
C PRO A 59 6.33 -11.21 -16.75
N GLU A 60 6.83 -12.43 -16.93
CA GLU A 60 6.72 -13.18 -18.20
C GLU A 60 5.26 -13.33 -18.69
N VAL A 61 4.33 -13.44 -17.74
CA VAL A 61 2.88 -13.41 -17.99
C VAL A 61 2.28 -12.24 -17.21
N SER A 62 1.81 -11.21 -17.91
CA SER A 62 1.20 -10.03 -17.30
C SER A 62 -0.25 -9.86 -17.74
N HIS A 63 -1.15 -9.64 -16.77
CA HIS A 63 -2.52 -9.26 -17.08
C HIS A 63 -2.55 -7.84 -17.72
N PRO A 64 -3.36 -7.59 -18.77
CA PRO A 64 -3.42 -6.29 -19.46
C PRO A 64 -3.77 -5.12 -18.54
N GLY A 65 -4.45 -5.37 -17.42
CA GLY A 65 -4.86 -4.37 -16.44
C GLY A 65 -3.71 -3.65 -15.71
N GLY A 66 -2.45 -4.07 -15.90
CA GLY A 66 -1.29 -3.29 -15.46
C GLY A 66 -1.02 -3.29 -13.94
N PHE A 67 -1.81 -3.99 -13.13
CA PHE A 67 -1.63 -4.11 -11.68
C PHE A 67 -0.25 -4.67 -11.29
N TRP A 68 0.37 -5.46 -12.18
CA TRP A 68 1.72 -6.00 -11.99
C TRP A 68 2.78 -4.94 -11.71
N ARG A 69 2.54 -3.68 -12.09
CA ARG A 69 3.47 -2.57 -11.92
C ARG A 69 3.63 -2.13 -10.46
N TYR A 70 2.68 -2.43 -9.60
CA TYR A 70 2.72 -2.00 -8.20
C TYR A 70 3.15 -3.18 -7.31
N LYS A 71 4.10 -2.92 -6.42
CA LYS A 71 4.69 -3.93 -5.53
C LYS A 71 4.18 -3.82 -4.10
N HIS A 72 4.20 -2.61 -3.54
CA HIS A 72 3.91 -2.37 -2.13
C HIS A 72 3.18 -1.03 -1.94
N PRO A 73 2.27 -0.91 -0.96
CA PRO A 73 1.73 -2.00 -0.13
C PRO A 73 0.71 -2.87 -0.87
N PHE A 74 0.15 -2.37 -1.97
CA PHE A 74 -0.79 -3.07 -2.85
C PHE A 74 -0.95 -2.24 -4.14
N ALA A 75 -1.62 -2.80 -5.15
CA ALA A 75 -1.91 -2.07 -6.40
C ALA A 75 -3.12 -1.11 -6.25
N PRO A 76 -3.10 0.10 -6.85
CA PRO A 76 -4.29 0.95 -6.86
C PRO A 76 -5.48 0.25 -7.49
N GLY A 77 -6.68 0.44 -6.93
CA GLY A 77 -7.91 -0.22 -7.38
C GLY A 77 -8.42 -1.26 -6.38
N PHE A 78 -7.56 -1.75 -5.50
CA PHE A 78 -8.00 -2.50 -4.32
C PHE A 78 -8.80 -1.60 -3.37
N SER A 79 -9.83 -2.19 -2.78
CA SER A 79 -10.67 -1.59 -1.75
C SER A 79 -10.46 -2.30 -0.43
N TYR A 80 -10.66 -1.56 0.67
CA TYR A 80 -10.64 -2.13 2.01
C TYR A 80 -11.75 -3.18 2.15
N ASP A 81 -11.40 -4.38 2.64
CA ASP A 81 -12.35 -5.43 2.99
C ASP A 81 -12.54 -5.50 4.51
N ASN A 82 -11.48 -5.89 5.23
CA ASN A 82 -11.45 -5.95 6.69
C ASN A 82 -10.02 -5.79 7.24
N HIS A 83 -9.85 -5.82 8.56
CA HIS A 83 -8.54 -5.96 9.18
C HIS A 83 -8.62 -6.83 10.44
N GLN A 84 -7.46 -7.36 10.83
CA GLN A 84 -7.31 -8.18 12.04
C GLN A 84 -6.00 -7.83 12.76
N ASN A 85 -6.00 -7.94 14.08
CA ASN A 85 -4.78 -7.75 14.86
C ASN A 85 -3.87 -8.98 14.71
N GLU A 86 -2.62 -8.77 14.29
CA GLU A 86 -1.58 -9.80 14.29
C GLU A 86 -0.92 -9.88 15.68
N ASP A 87 -0.63 -8.73 16.27
CA ASP A 87 -0.11 -8.61 17.63
C ASP A 87 -0.69 -7.39 18.36
N LYS A 88 -0.05 -6.94 19.45
CA LYS A 88 -0.52 -5.81 20.27
C LYS A 88 -0.61 -4.50 19.47
N ASN A 89 0.31 -4.29 18.54
CA ASN A 89 0.42 -3.05 17.78
C ASN A 89 0.29 -3.29 16.27
N THR A 90 0.51 -4.50 15.77
CA THR A 90 0.45 -4.79 14.34
C THR A 90 -0.94 -5.25 13.90
N VAL A 91 -1.44 -4.68 12.81
CA VAL A 91 -2.67 -5.11 12.14
C VAL A 91 -2.37 -5.54 10.71
N ILE A 92 -3.07 -6.59 10.26
CA ILE A 92 -3.10 -7.02 8.86
C ILE A 92 -4.38 -6.43 8.25
N VAL A 93 -4.21 -5.64 7.19
CA VAL A 93 -5.30 -5.02 6.43
C VAL A 93 -5.54 -5.86 5.20
N ASN A 94 -6.74 -6.45 5.12
CA ASN A 94 -7.17 -7.29 4.01
C ASN A 94 -7.91 -6.44 2.98
N LEU A 95 -7.58 -6.69 1.71
CA LEU A 95 -8.04 -5.94 0.57
C LEU A 95 -8.73 -6.85 -0.43
N SER A 96 -9.66 -6.28 -1.19
CA SER A 96 -10.28 -6.95 -2.32
C SER A 96 -10.38 -6.04 -3.53
N ILE A 97 -10.37 -6.63 -4.73
CA ILE A 97 -10.68 -5.94 -5.98
C ILE A 97 -11.62 -6.80 -6.80
N GLU A 98 -12.61 -6.17 -7.45
CA GLU A 98 -13.45 -6.81 -8.45
C GLU A 98 -13.03 -6.30 -9.83
N ILE A 99 -12.73 -7.21 -10.74
CA ILE A 99 -12.29 -6.93 -12.11
C ILE A 99 -13.38 -7.46 -13.04
N ASP A 100 -14.09 -6.56 -13.71
CA ASP A 100 -15.01 -6.91 -14.79
C ASP A 100 -14.19 -7.23 -16.04
N GLU A 101 -14.21 -8.50 -16.45
CA GLU A 101 -13.52 -8.98 -17.65
C GLU A 101 -14.39 -8.83 -18.92
N GLY A 102 -15.60 -8.26 -18.78
CA GLY A 102 -16.61 -8.22 -19.81
C GLY A 102 -17.44 -9.50 -19.86
N PHE A 103 -18.52 -9.47 -20.66
CA PHE A 103 -19.44 -10.61 -20.83
C PHE A 103 -20.07 -11.15 -19.53
N GLY A 104 -20.11 -10.33 -18.47
CA GLY A 104 -20.64 -10.71 -17.16
C GLY A 104 -19.70 -11.57 -16.32
N MET A 105 -18.43 -11.71 -16.70
CA MET A 105 -17.41 -12.38 -15.89
C MET A 105 -16.75 -11.38 -14.94
N VAL A 106 -16.84 -11.65 -13.64
CA VAL A 106 -16.19 -10.86 -12.59
C VAL A 106 -15.14 -11.71 -11.90
N GLN A 107 -13.88 -11.31 -12.00
CA GLN A 107 -12.80 -11.89 -11.22
C GLN A 107 -12.65 -11.12 -9.91
N ARG A 108 -12.39 -11.84 -8.81
CA ARG A 108 -12.03 -11.26 -7.52
C ARG A 108 -10.56 -11.47 -7.23
N GLY A 109 -9.86 -10.40 -6.87
CA GLY A 109 -8.51 -10.43 -6.34
C GLY A 109 -8.51 -10.11 -4.85
N PHE A 110 -7.55 -10.67 -4.12
CA PHE A 110 -7.31 -10.40 -2.70
C PHE A 110 -5.84 -10.07 -2.50
N ASP A 111 -5.56 -9.16 -1.58
CA ASP A 111 -4.22 -8.76 -1.17
C ASP A 111 -4.24 -8.34 0.30
N SER A 112 -3.08 -8.16 0.92
CA SER A 112 -2.99 -7.69 2.29
C SER A 112 -1.68 -6.97 2.56
N PHE A 113 -1.71 -5.98 3.45
CA PHE A 113 -0.51 -5.31 3.95
C PHE A 113 -0.58 -5.11 5.46
N LYS A 114 0.58 -4.82 6.06
CA LYS A 114 0.69 -4.63 7.50
C LYS A 114 0.79 -3.17 7.88
N MET A 115 0.20 -2.84 9.01
CA MET A 115 0.32 -1.53 9.64
C MET A 115 0.66 -1.68 11.11
N THR A 116 1.39 -0.72 11.66
CA THR A 116 1.60 -0.60 13.10
C THR A 116 0.68 0.49 13.66
N GLN A 117 0.13 0.24 14.85
CA GLN A 117 -0.78 1.11 15.57
C GLN A 117 -0.04 1.77 16.74
N SER A 118 -0.22 3.08 16.86
CA SER A 118 0.28 3.89 17.96
C SER A 118 -0.81 4.84 18.48
N PRO A 119 -0.58 5.55 19.59
CA PRO A 119 -1.50 6.60 20.03
C PRO A 119 -1.72 7.74 19.02
N LYS A 120 -0.82 7.91 18.04
CA LYS A 120 -0.95 8.92 16.97
C LYS A 120 -1.78 8.45 15.77
N GLY A 121 -2.07 7.14 15.69
CA GLY A 121 -2.74 6.51 14.56
C GLY A 121 -1.92 5.36 13.99
N PHE A 122 -2.14 5.08 12.70
CA PHE A 122 -1.54 3.94 12.00
C PHE A 122 -0.47 4.37 11.00
N GLN A 123 0.58 3.57 10.87
CA GLN A 123 1.62 3.70 9.84
C GLN A 123 1.82 2.38 9.11
N ILE A 124 2.29 2.44 7.87
CA ILE A 124 2.53 1.26 7.04
C ILE A 124 3.84 0.62 7.47
N LEU A 125 3.87 -0.71 7.54
CA LEU A 125 5.12 -1.46 7.68
C LEU A 125 5.63 -1.88 6.29
N PRO A 126 6.93 -1.70 6.00
CA PRO A 126 7.56 -2.11 4.73
C PRO A 126 7.74 -3.62 4.61
#